data_AF-A0A1H8V8H5-F1
#
_entry.id   AF-A0A1H8V8H5-F1
#
_cell.length_a   1.000
_cell.length_b   1.000
_cell.length_c   1.000
_cell.angle_alpha   90.00
_cell.angle_beta   90.00
_cell.angle_gamma   90.00
#
_symmetry.space_group_name_H-M   'P 1'
#
loop_
_entity.id
_entity.type
_entity.pdbx_description
1 polymer ?
#
loop_
_entity_poly.entity_id
_entity_poly.type
_entity_poly.pdbx_seq_one_letter_code
_entity_poly.pdbx_strand_id
1 'polypeptide(L)'
;STLGYHNQPMPYALRIAWRDESTGVIYRAETELPEDLTARAARLPPVTQEWDGRQQESRYLIMGVRADGSMSVWLSNAVREYRFQGRVLEEVARAQGKPIDEADVHP
;
A
#
# COMPACT_ATOMS: atom_id res chain seq x y z
N SER A 1 -6.36 1.57 -3.11
CA SER A 1 -6.07 3.03 -3.11
C SER A 1 -4.58 3.21 -2.90
N THR A 2 -3.93 4.09 -3.65
CA THR A 2 -2.48 4.32 -3.50
C THR A 2 -2.26 5.48 -2.53
N LEU A 3 -1.55 5.25 -1.44
CA LEU A 3 -1.10 6.31 -0.53
C LEU A 3 0.34 6.68 -0.88
N GLY A 4 0.51 7.91 -1.38
CA GLY A 4 1.82 8.45 -1.67
C GLY A 4 2.47 9.03 -0.43
N TYR A 5 3.40 8.31 0.20
CA TYR A 5 4.25 8.84 1.26
C TYR A 5 5.45 9.56 0.66
N HIS A 6 5.20 10.73 0.08
CA HIS A 6 6.26 11.66 -0.29
C HIS A 6 6.45 12.63 0.88
N ASN A 7 7.61 12.60 1.55
CA ASN A 7 7.97 13.51 2.65
C ASN A 7 7.15 13.40 3.96
N GLN A 8 6.53 12.25 4.23
CA GLN A 8 5.90 11.97 5.52
C GLN A 8 6.61 10.80 6.22
N PRO A 9 6.63 10.75 7.57
CA PRO A 9 7.14 9.59 8.30
C PRO A 9 6.42 8.31 7.87
N MET A 10 7.15 7.21 7.76
CA MET A 10 6.53 5.91 7.51
C MET A 10 5.60 5.57 8.68
N PRO A 11 4.35 5.14 8.41
CA PRO A 11 3.44 4.72 9.46
C PRO A 11 3.95 3.43 10.11
N TYR A 12 3.56 3.20 11.37
CA TYR A 12 3.85 1.95 12.08
C TYR A 12 2.75 0.90 11.87
N ALA A 13 1.52 1.33 11.57
CA ALA A 13 0.38 0.46 11.34
C ALA A 13 -0.59 1.10 10.34
N LEU A 14 -1.40 0.25 9.72
CA LEU A 14 -2.44 0.64 8.78
C LEU A 14 -3.75 -0.02 9.17
N ARG A 15 -4.82 0.77 9.11
CA ARG A 15 -6.19 0.33 9.31
C ARG A 15 -7.05 0.85 8.17
N ILE A 16 -7.73 -0.05 7.48
CA ILE A 16 -8.68 0.30 6.42
C ILE A 16 -10.01 -0.41 6.66
N ALA A 17 -11.09 0.23 6.22
CA ALA A 17 -12.39 -0.40 6.07
C ALA A 17 -12.83 -0.30 4.61
N TRP A 18 -13.50 -1.33 4.10
CA TRP A 18 -14.08 -1.34 2.76
C TRP A 18 -15.41 -2.07 2.77
N ARG A 19 -16.29 -1.69 1.85
CA ARG A 19 -17.57 -2.34 1.64
C ARG A 19 -17.48 -3.24 0.43
N ASP A 20 -17.88 -4.49 0.58
CA ASP A 20 -18.14 -5.37 -0.57
C ASP A 20 -19.50 -4.99 -1.16
N GLU A 21 -19.51 -4.50 -2.39
CA GLU A 21 -20.73 -4.05 -3.07
C GLU A 21 -21.69 -5.21 -3.38
N SER A 22 -21.17 -6.43 -3.53
CA SER A 22 -21.99 -7.59 -3.90
C SER A 22 -22.80 -8.14 -2.73
N THR A 23 -22.25 -8.06 -1.52
CA THR A 23 -22.88 -8.56 -0.28
C THR A 23 -23.37 -7.45 0.63
N GLY A 24 -22.91 -6.21 0.41
CA GLY A 24 -23.15 -5.06 1.29
C GLY A 24 -22.34 -5.08 2.58
N VAL A 25 -21.57 -6.15 2.87
CA VAL A 25 -20.81 -6.33 4.11
C VAL A 25 -19.63 -5.37 4.15
N ILE A 26 -19.42 -4.74 5.31
CA ILE A 26 -18.25 -3.90 5.57
C ILE A 26 -17.20 -4.74 6.27
N TYR A 27 -15.98 -4.69 5.76
CA TYR A 27 -14.83 -5.37 6.33
C TYR A 27 -13.83 -4.34 6.85
N ARG A 28 -13.10 -4.70 7.89
CA ARG A 28 -11.94 -3.97 8.42
C ARG A 28 -10.73 -4.89 8.47
N ALA A 29 -9.59 -4.37 8.00
CA ALA A 29 -8.30 -4.99 8.23
C ALA A 29 -7.37 -4.00 8.94
N GLU A 30 -6.54 -4.54 9.82
CA GLU A 30 -5.52 -3.81 10.54
C GLU A 30 -4.22 -4.63 10.53
N THR A 31 -3.10 -3.97 10.32
CA THR A 31 -1.79 -4.62 10.31
C THR A 31 -0.71 -3.66 10.80
N GLU A 32 0.22 -4.18 11.58
CA GLU A 32 1.48 -3.51 11.88
C GLU A 32 2.42 -3.64 10.68
N LEU A 33 3.26 -2.63 10.49
CA LEU A 33 4.28 -2.60 9.45
C LEU A 33 5.64 -2.96 10.04
N PRO A 34 6.56 -3.54 9.23
CA PRO A 34 7.89 -3.89 9.71
C PRO A 34 8.63 -2.70 10.31
N GLU A 35 9.29 -2.88 11.45
CA GLU A 35 10.08 -1.82 12.10
C GLU A 35 11.19 -1.28 11.18
N ASP A 36 11.73 -2.13 10.31
CA ASP A 36 12.78 -1.77 9.36
C ASP A 36 12.26 -1.17 8.05
N LEU A 37 10.96 -0.88 7.93
CA LEU A 37 10.33 -0.38 6.71
C LEU A 37 11.00 0.89 6.17
N THR A 38 11.33 1.83 7.05
CA THR A 38 12.06 3.06 6.68
C THR A 38 13.41 2.73 6.04
N ALA A 39 14.14 1.77 6.63
CA ALA A 39 15.44 1.33 6.10
C ALA A 39 15.29 0.56 4.77
N ARG A 40 14.21 -0.20 4.58
CA ARG A 40 13.90 -0.84 3.30
C ARG A 40 13.57 0.19 2.23
N ALA A 41 12.73 1.17 2.55
CA ALA A 41 12.35 2.25 1.63
C ALA A 41 13.54 3.13 1.20
N ALA A 42 14.50 3.35 2.10
CA ALA A 42 15.74 4.07 1.77
C ALA A 42 16.65 3.32 0.78
N ARG A 43 16.55 1.97 0.72
CA ARG A 43 17.34 1.09 -0.15
C ARG A 43 16.70 0.83 -1.51
N LEU A 44 15.49 1.34 -1.76
CA LEU A 44 14.83 1.16 -3.05
C LEU A 44 15.63 1.83 -4.17
N PRO A 45 15.83 1.15 -5.33
CA PRO A 45 16.52 1.75 -6.46
C PRO A 45 15.65 2.82 -7.12
N PRO A 46 16.27 3.80 -7.81
CA PRO A 46 15.53 4.75 -8.63
C PRO A 46 14.79 4.02 -9.77
N VAL A 47 13.71 4.63 -10.24
CA VAL A 47 12.96 4.17 -11.39
C VAL A 47 13.26 5.04 -12.60
N THR A 48 13.24 4.48 -13.81
CA THR A 48 13.51 5.23 -15.05
C THR A 48 12.20 5.58 -15.74
N GLN A 49 11.99 6.86 -16.05
CA GLN A 49 10.85 7.32 -16.84
C GLN A 49 11.06 7.00 -18.31
N GLU A 50 10.08 6.37 -18.95
CA GLU A 50 10.23 5.92 -20.34
C GLU A 50 10.29 7.05 -21.37
N TRP A 51 9.70 8.21 -21.08
CA TRP A 51 9.54 9.29 -22.06
C TRP A 51 10.76 10.20 -22.20
N ASP A 52 11.56 10.36 -21.14
CA ASP A 52 12.75 11.22 -21.12
C ASP A 52 14.00 10.55 -20.51
N GLY A 53 13.88 9.29 -20.07
CA GLY A 53 14.96 8.55 -19.44
C GLY A 53 15.36 9.06 -18.06
N ARG A 54 14.63 10.03 -17.47
CA ARG A 54 15.00 10.58 -16.16
C ARG A 54 14.81 9.55 -15.06
N GLN A 55 15.77 9.54 -14.14
CA GLN A 55 15.66 8.76 -12.92
C GLN A 55 14.86 9.51 -11.88
N GLN A 56 13.98 8.78 -11.20
CA GLN A 56 13.18 9.29 -10.10
C GLN A 56 13.40 8.41 -8.87
N GLU A 57 13.72 9.06 -7.76
CA GLU A 57 13.71 8.43 -6.44
C GLU A 57 12.38 8.76 -5.77
N SER A 58 11.54 7.76 -5.62
CA SER A 58 10.27 7.90 -4.92
C SER A 58 9.94 6.64 -4.15
N ARG A 59 9.13 6.79 -3.11
CA ARG A 59 8.85 5.74 -2.13
C ARG A 59 7.36 5.75 -1.86
N TYR A 60 6.73 4.59 -1.99
CA TYR A 60 5.29 4.44 -1.93
C TYR A 60 4.92 3.26 -1.05
N LEU A 61 3.85 3.44 -0.26
CA LEU A 61 3.09 2.34 0.32
C LEU A 61 1.78 2.23 -0.45
N ILE A 62 1.64 1.13 -1.17
CA ILE A 62 0.45 0.84 -1.96
C ILE A 62 -0.41 -0.13 -1.15
N MET A 63 -1.71 0.15 -1.04
CA MET A 63 -2.65 -0.75 -0.39
C MET A 63 -3.70 -1.24 -1.38
N GLY A 64 -4.07 -2.50 -1.25
CA GLY A 64 -5.06 -3.13 -2.09
C GLY A 64 -5.80 -4.22 -1.35
N VAL A 65 -7.08 -4.33 -1.66
CA VAL A 65 -7.92 -5.45 -1.24
C VAL A 65 -7.86 -6.51 -2.33
N ARG A 66 -7.56 -7.73 -1.94
CA ARG A 66 -7.49 -8.91 -2.80
C ARG A 66 -8.86 -9.57 -2.90
N ALA A 67 -9.05 -10.41 -3.92
CA ALA A 67 -10.31 -11.12 -4.17
C ALA A 67 -10.72 -12.05 -3.02
N ASP A 68 -9.79 -12.47 -2.17
CA ASP A 68 -10.04 -13.29 -0.97
C ASP A 68 -10.42 -12.45 0.28
N GLY A 69 -10.63 -11.14 0.10
CA GLY A 69 -10.95 -10.23 1.20
C GLY A 69 -9.76 -9.91 2.11
N SER A 70 -8.53 -10.23 1.71
CA SER A 70 -7.33 -9.78 2.43
C SER A 70 -6.88 -8.40 1.95
N MET A 71 -6.42 -7.57 2.87
CA MET A 71 -5.63 -6.38 2.56
C MET A 71 -4.17 -6.78 2.40
N SER A 72 -3.52 -6.27 1.36
CA SER A 72 -2.07 -6.29 1.21
C SER A 72 -1.50 -4.89 1.16
N VAL A 73 -0.31 -4.75 1.73
CA VAL A 73 0.48 -3.51 1.75
C VAL A 73 1.79 -3.78 1.02
N TRP A 74 2.11 -2.94 0.03
CA TRP A 74 3.33 -3.07 -0.74
C TRP A 74 4.21 -1.83 -0.63
N LEU A 75 5.50 -2.04 -0.45
CA LEU A 75 6.53 -1.02 -0.63
C LEU A 75 6.94 -0.97 -2.12
N SER A 76 6.98 0.24 -2.69
CA SER A 76 7.31 0.42 -4.10
C SER A 76 8.09 1.69 -4.38
N ASN A 77 8.93 1.66 -5.41
CA ASN A 77 9.64 2.84 -5.93
C ASN A 77 8.83 3.63 -6.98
N ALA A 78 7.66 3.12 -7.40
CA ALA A 78 6.75 3.78 -8.33
C ALA A 78 5.28 3.45 -8.04
N VAL A 79 4.38 4.43 -8.18
CA VAL A 79 2.93 4.20 -7.93
C VAL A 79 2.29 3.17 -8.87
N ARG A 80 2.88 2.97 -10.05
CA ARG A 80 2.41 2.07 -11.10
C ARG A 80 3.56 1.73 -12.04
N GLU A 81 3.43 0.64 -12.76
CA GLU A 81 4.41 0.20 -13.77
C GLU A 81 4.34 1.01 -15.06
N TYR A 82 3.15 1.49 -15.43
CA TYR A 82 2.96 2.23 -16.67
C TYR A 82 3.85 3.48 -16.75
N ARG A 83 4.74 3.51 -17.76
CA ARG A 83 5.76 4.55 -18.05
C ARG A 83 6.99 4.56 -17.15
N PHE A 84 7.21 3.49 -16.39
CA PHE A 84 8.29 3.37 -15.44
C PHE A 84 9.00 2.01 -15.58
N GLN A 85 10.29 2.04 -15.89
CA GLN A 85 11.14 0.85 -15.94
C GLN A 85 11.90 0.66 -14.63
N GLY A 86 11.98 -0.59 -14.16
CA GLY A 86 12.66 -0.94 -12.92
C GLY A 86 11.79 -0.78 -11.67
N ARG A 87 10.46 -0.93 -11.82
CA ARG A 87 9.55 -0.89 -10.67
C ARG A 87 9.81 -2.07 -9.73
N VAL A 88 10.03 -1.76 -8.46
CA VAL A 88 10.02 -2.70 -7.35
C VAL A 88 8.64 -2.66 -6.70
N LEU A 89 8.09 -3.84 -6.38
CA LEU A 89 6.84 -3.97 -5.63
C LEU A 89 6.97 -5.15 -4.64
N GLU A 90 7.30 -4.84 -3.39
CA GLU A 90 7.51 -5.82 -2.32
C GLU A 90 6.29 -5.84 -1.40
N GLU A 91 5.69 -7.00 -1.15
CA GLU A 91 4.67 -7.14 -0.12
C GLU A 91 5.32 -7.11 1.27
N VAL A 92 4.95 -6.11 2.07
CA VAL A 92 5.55 -5.89 3.40
C VAL A 92 4.60 -6.26 4.54
N ALA A 93 3.30 -6.31 4.28
CA ALA A 93 2.31 -6.76 5.23
C ALA A 93 1.05 -7.29 4.52
N ARG A 94 0.32 -8.16 5.22
CA ARG A 94 -0.98 -8.68 4.79
C ARG A 94 -1.85 -8.94 6.01
N ALA A 95 -3.13 -8.61 5.91
CA ALA A 95 -4.11 -8.88 6.95
C ALA A 95 -5.46 -9.28 6.35
N GLN A 96 -6.16 -10.21 7.01
CA GLN A 96 -7.49 -10.61 6.60
C GLN A 96 -8.53 -9.57 7.03
N GLY A 97 -9.43 -9.18 6.13
CA GLY A 97 -10.59 -8.39 6.47
C GLY A 97 -11.55 -9.17 7.37
N LYS A 98 -11.99 -8.55 8.47
CA LYS A 98 -13.04 -9.06 9.34
C LYS A 98 -14.31 -8.24 9.15
N PRO A 99 -15.49 -8.86 9.09
CA PRO A 99 -16.74 -8.13 9.00
C PRO A 99 -16.92 -7.25 10.23
N ILE A 100 -17.46 -6.04 10.04
CA ILE A 100 -17.79 -5.08 11.08
C ILE A 100 -19.16 -4.44 10.77
N ASP A 101 -19.79 -3.85 11.79
CA ASP A 101 -21.01 -3.08 11.60
C ASP A 101 -20.68 -1.67 11.07
N GLU A 102 -21.64 -1.04 10.40
CA GLU A 102 -21.49 0.33 9.87
C GLU A 102 -21.22 1.34 10.99
N ALA A 103 -21.80 1.12 12.17
CA ALA A 103 -21.56 1.92 13.36
C ALA A 103 -20.09 1.88 13.81
N ASP A 104 -19.37 0.79 13.50
CA ASP A 104 -17.99 0.61 13.94
C ASP A 104 -16.98 1.26 12.99
N VAL A 105 -17.39 1.75 11.81
CA VAL A 105 -16.48 2.29 10.77
C VAL A 105 -15.73 3.53 11.25
N HIS A 106 -16.42 4.41 11.97
CA HIS A 106 -15.88 5.63 12.58
C HIS A 106 -16.14 5.59 14.10
N PRO A 107 -15.36 4.80 14.86
CA PRO A 107 -15.49 4.76 16.31
C PRO A 107 -14.95 6.03 16.97
#